data_AF-A0A376AKS1-F1
#
_entry.id   AF-A0A376AKS1-F1
#
_cell.length_a   1.000
_cell.length_b   1.000
_cell.length_c   1.000
_cell.angle_alpha   90.00
_cell.angle_beta   90.00
_cell.angle_gamma   90.00
#
_symmetry.space_group_name_H-M   'P 1'
#
loop_
_entity.id
_entity.type
_entity.pdbx_description
1 polymer ?
#
loop_
_entity_poly.entity_id
_entity_poly.type
_entity_poly.pdbx_seq_one_letter_code
_entity_poly.pdbx_strand_id
1 'polypeptide(L)'
;MALAGPPVATAAEPSLSGNFLPAVLAGSEPHRQALVGLIRGKPGLPAWVRNMVSRDRYVALASKRVEIEGKSMQLFAACQPGNCAASALRVLYSQDGKRAVLRIADVRLGTIVLGEPNPAELDVLAAD
;
A
#
# COMPACT_ATOMS: atom_id res chain seq x y z
N MET A 1 7.90 15.77 48.99
CA MET A 1 8.12 14.73 47.96
C MET A 1 7.00 14.83 46.95
N ALA A 2 7.32 15.16 45.69
CA ALA A 2 6.55 14.81 44.50
C ALA A 2 7.41 15.21 43.28
N LEU A 3 8.08 14.24 42.66
CA LEU A 3 8.76 14.44 41.37
C LEU A 3 7.68 14.26 40.29
N ALA A 4 7.33 15.34 39.62
CA ALA A 4 6.50 15.29 38.42
C ALA A 4 7.29 14.58 37.32
N GLY A 5 6.80 13.41 36.88
CA GLY A 5 7.37 12.69 35.76
C GLY A 5 7.20 13.47 34.44
N PRO A 6 8.12 13.32 33.47
CA PRO A 6 8.02 14.01 32.21
C PRO A 6 6.79 13.55 31.42
N PRO A 7 6.18 14.43 30.61
CA PRO A 7 5.05 14.06 29.77
C PRO A 7 5.50 13.01 28.75
N VAL A 8 4.80 11.87 28.73
CA VAL A 8 4.94 10.88 27.67
C VAL A 8 4.46 11.54 26.39
N ALA A 9 5.37 11.80 25.46
CA ALA A 9 5.00 12.27 24.13
C ALA A 9 4.15 11.17 23.48
N THR A 10 2.85 11.42 23.33
CA THR A 10 2.02 10.58 22.47
C THR A 10 2.55 10.81 21.05
N ALA A 11 3.29 9.85 20.51
CA ALA A 11 3.56 9.84 19.08
C ALA A 11 2.17 9.79 18.44
N ALA A 12 1.78 10.87 17.76
CA ALA A 12 0.54 10.89 17.00
C ALA A 12 0.52 9.60 16.15
N GLU A 13 -0.49 8.76 16.37
CA GLU A 13 -0.61 7.52 15.61
C GLU A 13 -0.51 7.88 14.12
N PRO A 14 0.40 7.27 13.36
CA PRO A 14 0.52 7.59 11.95
C PRO A 14 -0.85 7.41 11.32
N SER A 15 -1.41 8.51 10.82
CA SER A 15 -2.72 8.48 10.17
C SER A 15 -2.67 7.41 9.09
N LEU A 16 -3.61 6.48 9.07
CA LEU A 16 -3.70 5.46 8.01
C LEU A 16 -4.46 5.99 6.78
N SER A 17 -4.84 7.27 6.79
CA SER A 17 -5.58 7.92 5.71
C SER A 17 -4.91 9.22 5.30
N GLY A 18 -5.10 9.63 4.05
CA GLY A 18 -4.61 10.91 3.53
C GLY A 18 -3.16 10.89 3.04
N ASN A 19 -2.42 9.79 3.23
CA ASN A 19 -1.03 9.69 2.77
C ASN A 19 -0.94 9.19 1.34
N PHE A 20 0.10 9.61 0.62
CA PHE A 20 0.37 9.15 -0.75
C PHE A 20 1.44 8.05 -0.76
N LEU A 21 1.24 7.03 -1.60
CA LEU A 21 2.12 5.86 -1.66
C LEU A 21 3.60 6.21 -1.88
N PRO A 22 3.99 7.13 -2.79
CA PRO A 22 5.40 7.50 -2.96
C PRO A 22 6.03 8.05 -1.67
N ALA A 23 5.31 8.93 -0.96
CA ALA A 23 5.79 9.55 0.27
C ALA A 23 5.96 8.51 1.39
N VAL A 24 5.04 7.56 1.50
CA VAL A 24 5.10 6.46 2.48
C VAL A 24 6.26 5.52 2.17
N LEU A 25 6.46 5.15 0.90
CA LEU A 25 7.59 4.32 0.47
C LEU A 25 8.94 4.99 0.67
N ALA A 26 9.02 6.32 0.57
CA ALA A 26 10.23 7.08 0.87
C ALA A 26 10.52 7.13 2.38
N GLY A 27 9.48 7.41 3.19
CA GLY A 27 9.61 7.61 4.63
C GLY A 27 9.59 6.36 5.51
N SER A 28 9.18 5.20 4.99
CA SER A 28 9.01 3.97 5.78
C SER A 28 9.68 2.76 5.13
N GLU A 29 10.77 2.30 5.74
CA GLU A 29 11.49 1.09 5.32
C GLU A 29 10.59 -0.17 5.34
N PRO A 30 9.77 -0.46 6.38
CA PRO A 30 8.88 -1.62 6.37
C PRO A 30 7.95 -1.66 5.16
N HIS A 31 7.29 -0.55 4.83
CA HIS A 31 6.38 -0.46 3.68
C HIS A 31 7.11 -0.71 2.36
N ARG A 32 8.31 -0.14 2.23
CA ARG A 32 9.17 -0.33 1.06
C ARG A 32 9.57 -1.79 0.91
N GLN A 33 10.05 -2.42 1.98
CA GLN A 33 10.51 -3.82 1.93
C GLN A 33 9.36 -4.78 1.62
N ALA A 34 8.20 -4.60 2.25
CA ALA A 34 7.03 -5.42 1.99
C ALA A 34 6.63 -5.38 0.51
N LEU A 35 6.55 -4.20 -0.10
CA LEU A 35 6.18 -4.08 -1.52
C LEU A 35 7.27 -4.58 -2.46
N VAL A 36 8.55 -4.32 -2.17
CA VAL A 36 9.67 -4.89 -2.94
C VAL A 36 9.61 -6.41 -2.91
N GLY A 37 9.33 -7.00 -1.75
CA GLY A 37 9.18 -8.45 -1.58
C GLY A 37 8.08 -9.06 -2.45
N LEU A 38 6.99 -8.31 -2.69
CA LEU A 38 5.92 -8.75 -3.59
C LEU A 38 6.33 -8.68 -5.07
N ILE A 39 6.96 -7.59 -5.51
CA ILE A 39 7.12 -7.28 -6.95
C ILE A 39 8.46 -7.70 -7.54
N ARG A 40 9.53 -7.77 -6.73
CA ARG A 40 10.89 -7.97 -7.24
C ARG A 40 11.04 -9.37 -7.83
N GLY A 41 11.57 -9.43 -9.05
CA GLY A 41 11.80 -10.70 -9.75
C GLY A 41 10.52 -11.41 -10.21
N LYS A 42 9.33 -10.85 -10.01
CA LYS A 42 8.08 -11.42 -10.52
C LYS A 42 7.94 -11.15 -12.02
N PRO A 43 7.88 -12.20 -12.86
CA PRO A 43 7.53 -12.04 -14.27
C PRO A 43 6.05 -11.67 -14.42
N GLY A 44 5.66 -11.18 -15.59
CA GLY A 44 4.24 -10.93 -15.91
C GLY A 44 3.63 -9.68 -15.27
N LEU A 45 4.41 -8.84 -14.59
CA LEU A 45 3.93 -7.56 -14.04
C LEU A 45 4.08 -6.41 -15.06
N PRO A 46 3.14 -5.43 -15.08
CA PRO A 46 3.31 -4.22 -15.87
C PRO A 46 4.65 -3.53 -15.54
N ALA A 47 5.30 -2.96 -16.55
CA ALA A 47 6.63 -2.38 -16.40
C ALA A 47 6.67 -1.25 -15.37
N TRP A 48 5.59 -0.46 -15.25
CA TRP A 48 5.50 0.61 -14.27
C TRP A 48 5.42 0.06 -12.83
N VAL A 49 4.68 -1.04 -12.61
CA VAL A 49 4.60 -1.71 -11.30
C VAL A 49 5.95 -2.28 -10.90
N ARG A 50 6.67 -2.96 -11.80
CA ARG A 50 8.00 -3.52 -11.50
C ARG A 50 9.01 -2.49 -11.02
N ASN A 51 8.84 -1.23 -11.42
CA ASN A 51 9.74 -0.14 -11.08
C ASN A 51 9.13 0.85 -10.08
N MET A 52 7.91 0.63 -9.58
CA MET A 52 7.16 1.66 -8.84
C MET A 52 7.83 2.07 -7.52
N VAL A 53 8.61 1.17 -6.90
CA VAL A 53 9.32 1.50 -5.66
C VAL A 53 10.55 2.35 -5.94
N SER A 54 11.26 2.10 -7.04
CA SER A 54 12.48 2.83 -7.41
C SER A 54 12.21 4.05 -8.29
N ARG A 55 11.04 4.11 -8.92
CA ARG A 55 10.58 5.18 -9.81
C ARG A 55 9.13 5.49 -9.48
N ASP A 56 8.91 6.64 -8.89
CA ASP A 56 7.60 7.20 -8.51
C ASP A 56 6.79 7.73 -9.72
N ARG A 57 6.89 7.06 -10.88
CA ARG A 57 6.21 7.45 -12.13
C ARG A 57 4.86 6.79 -12.26
N TYR A 58 3.96 7.11 -11.33
CA TYR A 58 2.56 6.66 -11.34
C TYR A 58 1.66 7.71 -10.70
N VAL A 59 0.37 7.66 -11.03
CA VAL A 59 -0.64 8.48 -10.37
C VAL A 59 -1.03 7.77 -9.09
N ALA A 60 -0.88 8.43 -7.93
CA ALA A 60 -1.23 7.88 -6.63
C ALA A 60 -2.39 8.67 -6.02
N LEU A 61 -3.38 7.97 -5.48
CA LEU A 61 -4.44 8.59 -4.68
C LEU A 61 -4.05 8.59 -3.20
N ALA A 62 -4.69 9.49 -2.44
CA ALA A 62 -4.57 9.49 -1.00
C ALA A 62 -5.10 8.18 -0.42
N SER A 63 -4.37 7.62 0.54
CA SER A 63 -4.75 6.38 1.22
C SER A 63 -6.05 6.51 2.00
N LYS A 64 -6.71 5.38 2.17
CA LYS A 64 -7.88 5.22 3.04
C LYS A 64 -7.50 4.29 4.19
N ARG A 65 -8.00 4.59 5.39
CA ARG A 65 -8.05 3.61 6.48
C ARG A 65 -9.21 2.65 6.18
N VAL A 66 -8.97 1.37 6.32
CA VAL A 66 -9.98 0.32 6.24
C VAL A 66 -9.86 -0.60 7.44
N GLU A 67 -10.97 -1.15 7.90
CA GLU A 67 -11.01 -2.14 8.98
C GLU A 67 -11.31 -3.50 8.38
N ILE A 68 -10.43 -4.47 8.61
CA ILE A 68 -10.62 -5.86 8.16
C ILE A 68 -10.44 -6.77 9.36
N GLU A 69 -11.49 -7.50 9.73
CA GLU A 69 -11.47 -8.42 10.86
C GLU A 69 -10.96 -7.78 12.17
N GLY A 70 -11.33 -6.51 12.40
CA GLY A 70 -10.92 -5.74 13.59
C GLY A 70 -9.48 -5.22 13.55
N LYS A 71 -8.81 -5.29 12.40
CA LYS A 71 -7.46 -4.73 12.19
C LYS A 71 -7.55 -3.52 11.27
N SER A 72 -7.04 -2.39 11.76
CA SER A 72 -6.85 -1.20 10.95
C SER A 72 -5.74 -1.43 9.92
N MET A 73 -6.06 -1.21 8.65
CA MET A 73 -5.13 -1.32 7.54
C MET A 73 -5.17 -0.06 6.68
N GLN A 74 -4.12 0.12 5.88
CA GLN A 74 -3.96 1.27 5.00
C GLN A 74 -4.03 0.85 3.54
N LEU A 75 -5.08 1.31 2.85
CA LEU A 75 -5.31 1.03 1.44
C LEU A 75 -4.80 2.20 0.58
N PHE A 76 -3.95 1.89 -0.39
CA PHE A 76 -3.57 2.81 -1.45
C PHE A 76 -4.09 2.35 -2.79
N ALA A 77 -4.40 3.31 -3.65
CA ALA A 77 -4.67 3.09 -5.06
C ALA A 77 -3.67 3.88 -5.91
N ALA A 78 -3.19 3.25 -6.98
CA ALA A 78 -2.31 3.89 -7.95
C ALA A 78 -2.58 3.38 -9.36
N CYS A 79 -2.21 4.16 -10.37
CA CYS A 79 -2.43 3.77 -11.76
C CYS A 79 -1.36 4.30 -12.71
N GLN A 80 -1.32 3.70 -13.90
CA GLN A 80 -0.40 4.10 -14.95
C GLN A 80 -0.74 5.50 -15.48
N PRO A 81 0.22 6.43 -15.52
CA PRO A 81 -0.02 7.77 -16.07
C PRO A 81 -0.54 7.72 -17.51
N GLY A 82 -1.59 8.49 -17.78
CA GLY A 82 -2.24 8.54 -19.10
C GLY A 82 -3.07 7.29 -19.47
N ASN A 83 -3.11 6.25 -18.61
CA ASN A 83 -3.83 5.01 -18.91
C ASN A 83 -4.46 4.39 -17.66
N CYS A 84 -4.99 5.23 -16.78
CA CYS A 84 -5.41 4.80 -15.45
C CYS A 84 -6.55 3.77 -15.45
N ALA A 85 -7.49 3.89 -16.38
CA ALA A 85 -8.58 2.92 -16.53
C ALA A 85 -8.10 1.54 -17.02
N ALA A 86 -6.96 1.47 -17.70
CA ALA A 86 -6.47 0.25 -18.31
C ALA A 86 -5.39 -0.47 -17.49
N SER A 87 -4.72 0.22 -16.56
CA SER A 87 -3.67 -0.36 -15.72
C SER A 87 -3.63 0.35 -14.36
N ALA A 88 -4.14 -0.32 -13.34
CA ALA A 88 -4.26 0.17 -11.98
C ALA A 88 -3.85 -0.88 -10.96
N LEU A 89 -3.53 -0.44 -9.75
CA LEU A 89 -3.30 -1.31 -8.61
C LEU A 89 -3.96 -0.78 -7.35
N ARG A 90 -4.20 -1.70 -6.44
CA ARG A 90 -4.51 -1.44 -5.05
C ARG A 90 -3.54 -2.22 -4.19
N VAL A 91 -2.97 -1.56 -3.18
CA VAL A 91 -2.11 -2.20 -2.19
C VAL A 91 -2.65 -1.91 -0.80
N LEU A 92 -2.79 -2.96 -0.01
CA LEU A 92 -3.23 -2.90 1.36
C LEU A 92 -2.07 -3.25 2.27
N TYR A 93 -1.75 -2.36 3.21
CA TYR A 93 -0.71 -2.56 4.21
C TYR A 93 -1.29 -2.79 5.59
N SER A 94 -0.63 -3.64 6.38
CA SER A 94 -0.80 -3.62 7.83
C SER A 94 -0.40 -2.26 8.40
N GLN A 95 -0.95 -1.89 9.58
CA GLN A 95 -0.62 -0.63 10.26
C GLN A 95 0.89 -0.41 10.46
N ASP A 96 1.67 -1.48 10.66
CA ASP A 96 3.13 -1.40 10.83
C ASP A 96 3.91 -1.45 9.50
N GLY A 97 3.22 -1.58 8.36
CA GLY A 97 3.81 -1.63 7.03
C GLY A 97 4.55 -2.92 6.68
N LYS A 98 4.64 -3.90 7.59
CA LYS A 98 5.45 -5.11 7.40
C LYS A 98 4.79 -6.16 6.51
N ARG A 99 3.45 -6.15 6.43
CA ARG A 99 2.67 -6.99 5.53
C ARG A 99 2.02 -6.12 4.48
N ALA A 100 2.08 -6.58 3.23
CA ALA A 100 1.37 -5.99 2.12
C ALA A 100 0.68 -7.08 1.31
N VAL A 101 -0.50 -6.79 0.81
CA VAL A 101 -1.18 -7.56 -0.23
C VAL A 101 -1.54 -6.62 -1.37
N LEU A 102 -1.40 -7.10 -2.61
CA LEU A 102 -1.42 -6.26 -3.80
C LEU A 102 -2.32 -6.90 -4.85
N ARG A 103 -3.25 -6.12 -5.40
CA ARG A 103 -3.98 -6.46 -6.61
C ARG A 103 -3.61 -5.48 -7.71
N ILE A 104 -3.29 -6.02 -8.88
CA ILE A 104 -3.02 -5.27 -10.12
C ILE A 104 -4.10 -5.66 -11.12
N ALA A 105 -4.78 -4.68 -11.69
CA ALA A 105 -5.73 -4.85 -12.77
C ALA A 105 -5.15 -4.21 -14.03
N ASP A 106 -4.82 -5.02 -15.03
CA ASP A 106 -4.28 -4.56 -16.31
C ASP A 106 -5.06 -5.21 -17.46
N VAL A 107 -5.52 -4.43 -18.42
CA VAL A 107 -6.37 -4.95 -19.51
C VAL A 107 -5.65 -5.96 -20.41
N ARG A 108 -4.31 -5.94 -20.46
CA ARG A 108 -3.53 -6.87 -21.29
C ARG A 108 -3.07 -8.09 -20.50
N LEU A 109 -2.76 -7.90 -19.22
CA LEU A 109 -2.20 -8.96 -18.36
C LEU A 109 -3.24 -9.61 -17.43
N GLY A 110 -4.47 -9.10 -17.41
CA GLY A 110 -5.54 -9.54 -16.54
C GLY A 110 -5.37 -9.01 -15.11
N THR A 111 -5.96 -9.74 -14.16
CA THR A 111 -5.82 -9.45 -12.73
C THR A 111 -4.71 -10.30 -12.13
N ILE A 112 -3.79 -9.66 -11.41
CA ILE A 112 -2.69 -10.32 -10.69
C ILE A 112 -2.84 -9.98 -9.21
N VAL A 113 -2.80 -11.00 -8.35
CA VAL A 113 -2.91 -10.85 -6.90
C VAL A 113 -1.65 -11.41 -6.25
N LEU A 114 -1.02 -10.65 -5.36
CA LEU A 114 0.23 -10.99 -4.67
C LEU A 114 0.08 -10.82 -3.16
N GLY A 115 0.83 -11.61 -2.39
CA GLY A 115 0.88 -11.53 -0.92
C GLY A 115 -0.14 -12.41 -0.19
N GLU A 116 -0.86 -13.27 -0.91
CA GLU A 116 -1.83 -14.23 -0.36
C GLU A 116 -2.89 -13.55 0.54
N PRO A 117 -3.69 -12.63 -0.04
CA PRO A 117 -4.78 -11.99 0.71
C PRO A 117 -5.83 -13.01 1.15
N ASN A 118 -6.39 -12.81 2.33
CA ASN A 118 -7.61 -13.51 2.75
C ASN A 118 -8.83 -12.97 1.95
N PRO A 119 -10.01 -13.63 2.03
CA PRO A 119 -11.19 -13.20 1.28
C PRO A 119 -11.61 -11.74 1.56
N ALA A 120 -11.56 -11.29 2.81
CA ALA A 120 -11.94 -9.92 3.18
C ALA A 120 -10.94 -8.87 2.66
N GLU A 121 -9.63 -9.17 2.70
CA GLU A 121 -8.58 -8.36 2.08
C GLU A 121 -8.79 -8.29 0.55
N LEU A 122 -9.18 -9.40 -0.09
CA LEU A 122 -9.43 -9.45 -1.53
C LEU A 122 -10.64 -8.59 -1.92
N ASP A 123 -11.72 -8.63 -1.15
CA ASP A 123 -12.92 -7.80 -1.39
C ASP A 123 -12.57 -6.31 -1.37
N VAL A 124 -11.76 -5.88 -0.38
CA VAL A 124 -11.29 -4.50 -0.28
C VAL A 124 -10.39 -4.12 -1.45
N LEU A 125 -9.53 -5.03 -1.92
CA LEU A 125 -8.67 -4.81 -3.08
C LEU A 125 -9.44 -4.77 -4.41
N ALA A 126 -10.60 -5.43 -4.48
CA ALA A 126 -11.43 -5.52 -5.68
C ALA A 126 -12.44 -4.36 -5.81
N ALA A 127 -12.80 -3.71 -4.70
CA ALA A 127 -13.70 -2.56 -4.69
C ALA A 127 -13.16 -1.38 -5.53
N ASP A 128 -14.02 -0.69 -6.28
CA ASP A 128 -13.67 0.41 -7.20
C ASP A 128 -13.43 1.78 -6.56
#